data_AF-A0A7S2AI45-F1
#
_entry.id   AF-A0A7S2AI45-F1
#
_cell.length_a   1.000
_cell.length_b   1.000
_cell.length_c   1.000
_cell.angle_alpha   90.00
_cell.angle_beta   90.00
_cell.angle_gamma   90.00
#
_symmetry.space_group_name_H-M   'P 1'
#
loop_
_entity.id
_entity.type
_entity.pdbx_description
1 polymer ?
#
loop_
_entity_poly.entity_id
_entity_poly.type
_entity_poly.pdbx_seq_one_letter_code
_entity_poly.pdbx_strand_id
1 'polypeptide(L)'
;MAPVSALALGCLMASASALSTARTKASLERTNRTCGSSAMTFDEFVREFKRGYGPDSSEYLLRKQLFEDRVRHIDDHNCNDMPWTAGINKFTDWTEAELKTLRGYRGRRAQNQDSFLGRDFYSSLDSRPFRATFP
;
A
#
# COMPACT_ATOMS: atom_id res chain seq x y z
N MET A 1 62.94 35.10 -30.13
CA MET A 1 63.02 36.41 -29.45
C MET A 1 62.70 37.49 -30.49
N ALA A 2 61.48 38.06 -30.38
CA ALA A 2 60.89 39.26 -31.04
C ALA A 2 60.91 39.38 -32.60
N PRO A 3 60.10 40.27 -33.26
CA PRO A 3 59.08 41.21 -32.76
C PRO A 3 57.69 41.10 -33.48
N VAL A 4 56.54 41.42 -32.86
CA VAL A 4 55.84 42.73 -32.66
C VAL A 4 55.06 43.25 -33.90
N SER A 5 53.73 43.21 -33.78
CA SER A 5 52.68 44.17 -34.20
C SER A 5 52.47 44.63 -35.67
N ALA A 6 51.21 44.53 -36.14
CA ALA A 6 50.42 45.59 -36.80
C ALA A 6 49.00 45.05 -37.11
N LEU A 7 47.99 45.31 -36.28
CA LEU A 7 46.97 46.36 -36.42
C LEU A 7 46.09 46.32 -37.69
N ALA A 8 44.86 45.86 -37.43
CA ALA A 8 43.56 46.43 -37.81
C ALA A 8 43.17 46.55 -39.29
N LEU A 9 42.14 45.79 -39.67
CA LEU A 9 41.06 46.26 -40.54
C LEU A 9 39.74 45.71 -39.99
N GLY A 10 38.91 46.62 -39.48
CA GLY A 10 37.58 46.29 -38.97
C GLY A 10 36.64 45.84 -40.07
N CYS A 11 35.80 44.86 -39.77
CA CYS A 11 34.56 44.65 -40.50
C CYS A 11 33.41 44.83 -39.51
N LEU A 12 32.89 46.07 -39.50
CA LEU A 12 31.55 46.40 -39.06
C LEU A 12 30.57 45.58 -39.89
N MET A 13 29.97 44.54 -39.32
CA MET A 13 28.67 44.05 -39.79
C MET A 13 27.73 44.04 -38.60
N ALA A 14 27.07 45.19 -38.43
CA ALA A 14 25.82 45.25 -37.69
C ALA A 14 24.77 44.48 -38.49
N SER A 15 24.29 43.36 -37.96
CA SER A 15 22.93 42.90 -38.24
C SER A 15 22.28 42.60 -36.91
N ALA A 16 21.38 43.50 -36.52
CA ALA A 16 20.47 43.32 -35.41
C ALA A 16 19.68 42.03 -35.61
N SER A 17 19.75 41.13 -34.63
CA SER A 17 18.68 40.19 -34.34
C SER A 17 18.75 39.91 -32.84
N ALA A 18 18.16 40.84 -32.08
CA ALA A 18 17.68 40.54 -30.75
C ALA A 18 16.58 39.49 -30.90
N LEU A 19 16.92 38.21 -30.82
CA LEU A 19 15.96 37.19 -30.45
C LEU A 19 16.32 36.71 -29.05
N SER A 20 15.77 37.47 -28.11
CA SER A 20 15.26 37.04 -26.82
C SER A 20 15.76 35.67 -26.37
N THR A 21 16.56 35.67 -25.31
CA THR A 21 16.69 34.54 -24.40
C THR A 21 15.32 34.23 -23.80
N ALA A 22 14.45 33.63 -24.60
CA ALA A 22 13.24 33.00 -24.14
C ALA A 22 13.67 31.74 -23.41
N ARG A 23 14.05 31.91 -22.13
CA ARG A 23 13.87 30.89 -21.11
C ARG A 23 12.40 30.48 -21.17
N THR A 24 12.09 29.50 -22.00
CA THR A 24 10.79 28.86 -21.97
C THR A 24 10.71 28.15 -20.62
N LYS A 25 10.07 28.79 -19.64
CA LYS A 25 9.34 28.07 -18.58
C LYS A 25 8.12 27.37 -19.20
N ALA A 26 8.31 26.70 -20.33
CA ALA A 26 7.28 25.95 -21.00
C ALA A 26 7.25 24.57 -20.34
N SER A 27 6.26 24.43 -19.46
CA SER A 27 5.63 23.16 -19.13
C SER A 27 6.45 22.18 -18.26
N LEU A 28 6.76 22.61 -17.02
CA LEU A 28 6.73 21.69 -15.86
C LEU A 28 5.30 21.52 -15.30
N GLU A 29 4.30 22.03 -16.02
CA GLU A 29 2.89 21.80 -15.73
C GLU A 29 2.42 20.54 -16.45
N ARG A 30 3.08 19.40 -16.16
CA ARG A 30 2.37 18.13 -16.24
C ARG A 30 1.46 18.16 -15.03
N THR A 31 0.23 18.62 -15.22
CA THR A 31 -0.90 18.38 -14.34
C THR A 31 -1.09 16.87 -14.28
N ASN A 32 -0.22 16.23 -13.50
CA ASN A 32 -0.28 14.84 -13.15
C ASN A 32 -1.53 14.75 -12.29
N ARG A 33 -2.66 14.43 -12.90
CA ARG A 33 -3.76 13.86 -12.15
C ARG A 33 -3.28 12.49 -11.70
N THR A 34 -2.42 12.47 -10.68
CA THR A 34 -2.15 11.31 -9.86
C THR A 34 -3.40 11.08 -9.06
N CYS A 35 -4.33 10.45 -9.74
CA CYS A 35 -5.30 9.68 -9.05
C CYS A 35 -4.55 8.67 -8.15
N GLY A 36 -5.03 8.47 -6.92
CA GLY A 36 -4.50 7.45 -6.01
C GLY A 36 -3.03 7.67 -5.65
N SER A 37 -2.62 8.84 -5.18
CA SER A 37 -1.26 8.98 -4.62
C SER A 37 -1.30 8.74 -3.11
N SER A 38 -1.09 7.50 -2.67
CA SER A 38 -0.88 7.24 -1.23
C SER A 38 0.44 7.87 -0.80
N ALA A 39 0.37 8.97 -0.03
CA ALA A 39 1.50 9.87 0.20
C ALA A 39 2.51 9.41 1.27
N MET A 40 2.38 8.20 1.82
CA MET A 40 3.21 7.74 2.93
C MET A 40 4.35 6.85 2.44
N THR A 41 5.58 7.20 2.85
CA THR A 41 6.79 6.40 2.62
C THR A 41 6.87 5.22 3.61
N PHE A 42 7.69 4.20 3.30
CA PHE A 42 7.86 3.06 4.21
C PHE A 42 8.46 3.48 5.56
N ASP A 43 9.36 4.46 5.60
CA ASP A 43 9.95 4.92 6.86
C ASP A 43 8.95 5.69 7.73
N GLU A 44 8.04 6.46 7.11
CA GLU A 44 6.89 7.06 7.80
C GLU A 44 5.94 5.99 8.34
N PHE A 45 5.66 4.95 7.54
CA PHE A 45 4.86 3.81 7.96
C PHE A 45 5.46 3.09 9.17
N VAL A 46 6.77 2.81 9.14
CA VAL A 46 7.49 2.18 10.25
C VAL A 46 7.37 3.00 11.53
N ARG A 47 7.50 4.33 11.42
CA ARG A 47 7.38 5.26 12.56
C ARG A 47 5.95 5.36 13.07
N GLU A 48 4.97 5.49 12.18
CA GLU A 48 3.55 5.62 12.51
C GLU A 48 3.02 4.37 13.23
N PHE A 49 3.32 3.18 12.68
CA PHE A 49 2.87 1.90 13.24
C PHE A 49 3.86 1.28 14.22
N LYS A 50 4.89 2.03 14.64
CA LYS A 50 5.91 1.63 15.63
C LYS A 50 6.52 0.26 15.33
N ARG A 51 6.89 0.03 14.07
CA ARG A 51 7.52 -1.22 13.65
C ARG A 51 8.98 -1.26 14.10
N GLY A 52 9.39 -2.39 14.67
CA GLY A 52 10.73 -2.60 15.24
C GLY A 52 11.66 -3.39 14.34
N TYR A 53 11.58 -3.23 13.01
CA TYR A 53 12.48 -3.95 12.10
C TYR A 53 13.90 -3.40 12.22
N GLY A 54 14.89 -4.30 12.29
CA GLY A 54 16.28 -3.88 12.21
C GLY A 54 16.59 -3.28 10.83
N PRO A 55 17.24 -2.12 10.73
CA PRO A 55 17.68 -1.60 9.43
C PRO A 55 18.57 -2.62 8.73
N ASP A 56 18.41 -2.73 7.41
CA ASP A 56 19.11 -3.70 6.54
C ASP A 56 18.90 -5.19 6.88
N SER A 57 17.95 -5.52 7.76
CA SER A 57 17.56 -6.90 7.99
C SER A 57 16.79 -7.47 6.79
N SER A 58 16.83 -8.79 6.61
CA SER A 58 16.01 -9.47 5.60
C SER A 58 14.52 -9.22 5.81
N GLU A 59 14.09 -9.07 7.06
CA GLU A 59 12.70 -8.73 7.40
C GLU A 59 12.36 -7.31 6.95
N TYR A 60 13.21 -6.32 7.21
CA TYR A 60 12.99 -4.94 6.76
C TYR A 60 12.80 -4.90 5.23
N LEU A 61 13.68 -5.55 4.48
CA LEU A 61 13.60 -5.59 3.02
C LEU A 61 12.31 -6.27 2.53
N LEU A 62 11.94 -7.41 3.13
CA LEU A 62 10.70 -8.12 2.81
C LEU A 62 9.47 -7.24 3.10
N ARG A 63 9.40 -6.62 4.27
CA ARG A 63 8.27 -5.79 4.69
C ARG A 63 8.17 -4.51 3.86
N LYS A 64 9.31 -3.94 3.47
CA LYS A 64 9.38 -2.80 2.55
C LYS A 64 8.80 -3.15 1.19
N GLN A 65 9.21 -4.28 0.62
CA GLN A 65 8.67 -4.75 -0.66
C GLN A 65 7.15 -4.98 -0.59
N LEU A 66 6.66 -5.65 0.46
CA LEU A 66 5.22 -5.85 0.67
C LEU A 66 4.46 -4.54 0.78
N PHE A 67 5.01 -3.57 1.52
CA PHE A 67 4.40 -2.26 1.65
C PHE A 67 4.30 -1.54 0.31
N GLU A 68 5.39 -1.48 -0.47
CA GLU A 68 5.42 -0.85 -1.79
C GLU A 68 4.43 -1.51 -2.76
N ASP A 69 4.33 -2.85 -2.76
CA ASP A 69 3.36 -3.59 -3.57
C ASP A 69 1.92 -3.26 -3.20
N ARG A 70 1.62 -3.14 -1.90
CA ARG A 70 0.29 -2.80 -1.40
C ARG A 70 -0.08 -1.35 -1.67
N VAL A 71 0.86 -0.42 -1.56
CA VAL A 71 0.65 0.98 -1.92
C VAL A 71 0.26 1.09 -3.39
N ARG A 72 0.98 0.42 -4.30
CA ARG A 72 0.61 0.38 -5.72
C ARG A 72 -0.80 -0.16 -5.94
N HIS A 73 -1.18 -1.22 -5.22
CA HIS A 73 -2.54 -1.76 -5.30
C HIS A 73 -3.60 -0.78 -4.78
N ILE A 74 -3.32 -0.05 -3.69
CA ILE A 74 -4.22 0.98 -3.14
C ILE A 74 -4.40 2.11 -4.16
N ASP A 75 -3.29 2.54 -4.76
CA ASP A 75 -3.24 3.60 -5.76
C ASP A 75 -4.07 3.21 -7.00
N ASP A 76 -3.82 2.02 -7.54
CA ASP A 76 -4.60 1.45 -8.65
C ASP A 76 -6.09 1.32 -8.29
N HIS A 77 -6.41 0.82 -7.09
CA HIS A 77 -7.80 0.66 -6.63
C HIS A 77 -8.53 2.00 -6.56
N ASN A 78 -7.90 3.00 -5.94
CA ASN A 78 -8.45 4.34 -5.80
C ASN A 78 -8.55 5.09 -7.13
N CYS A 79 -7.95 4.55 -8.19
CA CYS A 79 -8.09 5.05 -9.55
C CYS A 79 -9.14 4.45 -10.41
N ASN A 80 -9.71 3.35 -9.96
CA ASN A 80 -10.92 2.86 -10.54
C ASN A 80 -12.12 3.57 -9.87
N ASP A 81 -13.23 3.67 -10.57
CA ASP A 81 -14.49 4.22 -10.05
C ASP A 81 -15.16 3.22 -9.10
N MET A 82 -14.53 3.04 -7.94
CA MET A 82 -14.93 2.08 -6.92
C MET A 82 -15.81 2.76 -5.86
N PRO A 83 -16.82 2.07 -5.31
CA PRO A 83 -17.72 2.65 -4.30
C PRO A 83 -17.06 2.78 -2.92
N TRP A 84 -15.80 2.38 -2.78
CA TRP A 84 -15.01 2.51 -1.57
C TRP A 84 -13.57 2.87 -1.92
N THR A 85 -12.84 3.40 -0.95
CA THR A 85 -11.43 3.77 -1.09
C THR A 85 -10.57 2.88 -0.22
N ALA A 86 -9.44 2.44 -0.77
CA ALA A 86 -8.41 1.73 -0.05
C ALA A 86 -7.47 2.73 0.62
N GLY A 87 -6.90 2.36 1.77
CA GLY A 87 -5.97 3.22 2.51
C GLY A 87 -4.91 2.42 3.24
N ILE A 88 -3.77 3.07 3.47
CA ILE A 88 -2.66 2.49 4.23
C ILE A 88 -3.09 2.28 5.68
N ASN A 89 -2.86 1.07 6.18
CA ASN A 89 -3.18 0.67 7.55
C ASN A 89 -2.09 -0.26 8.14
N LYS A 90 -2.25 -0.68 9.40
CA LYS A 90 -1.31 -1.57 10.11
C LYS A 90 -1.14 -2.98 9.55
N PHE A 91 -1.78 -3.31 8.44
CA PHE A 91 -1.67 -4.59 7.75
C PHE A 91 -1.09 -4.44 6.34
N THR A 92 -0.65 -3.24 5.96
CA THR A 92 -0.08 -2.95 4.63
C THR A 92 1.25 -3.71 4.41
N ASP A 93 1.95 -4.09 5.48
CA ASP A 93 3.18 -4.88 5.43
C ASP A 93 2.95 -6.40 5.59
N TRP A 94 1.69 -6.86 5.64
CA TRP A 94 1.35 -8.25 5.92
C TRP A 94 1.21 -9.10 4.64
N THR A 95 1.71 -10.33 4.74
CA THR A 95 1.50 -11.36 3.73
C THR A 95 0.07 -11.88 3.76
N GLU A 96 -0.39 -12.48 2.65
CA GLU A 96 -1.71 -13.11 2.60
C GLU A 96 -1.85 -14.26 3.62
N ALA A 97 -0.75 -14.99 3.88
CA ALA A 97 -0.73 -16.05 4.88
C ALA A 97 -0.97 -15.50 6.30
N GLU A 98 -0.32 -14.40 6.66
CA GLU A 98 -0.52 -13.73 7.96
C GLU A 98 -1.93 -13.15 8.07
N LEU A 99 -2.43 -12.49 7.03
CA LEU A 99 -3.81 -11.97 6.98
C LEU A 99 -4.85 -13.08 7.15
N LYS A 100 -4.60 -14.26 6.56
CA LYS A 100 -5.49 -15.41 6.68
C LYS A 100 -5.65 -15.89 8.12
N THR A 101 -4.64 -15.70 8.98
CA THR A 101 -4.74 -16.07 10.40
C THR A 101 -5.78 -15.25 11.16
N LEU A 102 -6.08 -14.03 10.70
CA LEU A 102 -7.10 -13.16 11.31
C LEU A 102 -8.53 -13.58 10.96
N ARG A 103 -8.72 -14.47 9.96
CA ARG A 103 -10.04 -14.91 9.50
C ARG A 103 -10.58 -16.01 10.44
N GLY A 104 -11.31 -15.61 11.47
CA GLY A 104 -11.83 -16.52 12.50
C GLY A 104 -13.15 -17.24 12.18
N TYR A 105 -13.84 -16.89 11.10
CA TYR A 105 -15.14 -17.50 10.78
C TYR A 105 -14.99 -18.95 10.32
N ARG A 106 -15.37 -19.89 11.19
CA ARG A 106 -15.49 -21.32 10.87
C ARG A 106 -16.97 -21.61 10.61
N GLY A 107 -17.35 -21.72 9.34
CA GLY A 107 -18.73 -22.03 8.97
C GLY A 107 -19.21 -23.36 9.55
N ARG A 108 -20.50 -23.45 9.90
CA ARG A 108 -21.13 -24.64 10.51
C ARG A 108 -20.97 -25.94 9.70
N ARG A 109 -20.66 -25.86 8.40
CA ARG A 109 -20.41 -27.04 7.55
C ARG A 109 -19.18 -27.86 7.94
N ALA A 110 -18.18 -27.25 8.59
CA ALA A 110 -16.98 -27.96 9.02
C ALA A 110 -17.18 -28.79 10.31
N GLN A 111 -18.24 -28.55 11.08
CA GLN A 111 -18.48 -29.24 12.36
C GLN A 111 -19.33 -30.51 12.25
N ASN A 112 -19.94 -30.77 11.10
CA ASN A 112 -20.84 -31.92 10.91
C ASN A 112 -20.16 -33.20 10.40
N GLN A 113 -18.83 -33.18 10.20
CA GLN A 113 -18.09 -34.38 9.79
C GLN A 113 -17.50 -35.17 10.98
N ASP A 114 -17.39 -34.57 12.16
CA ASP A 114 -16.81 -35.21 13.35
C ASP A 114 -17.84 -35.76 14.36
N SER A 115 -19.14 -35.58 14.13
CA SER A 115 -20.20 -35.99 15.07
C SER A 115 -20.82 -37.37 14.78
N PHE A 116 -20.20 -38.18 13.93
CA PHE A 116 -20.72 -39.51 13.55
C PHE A 116 -20.47 -40.63 14.60
N LEU A 117 -19.73 -40.39 15.69
CA LEU A 117 -19.46 -41.41 16.73
C LEU A 117 -19.95 -41.02 18.14
N GLY A 118 -21.07 -40.28 18.27
CA GLY A 118 -21.48 -39.76 19.58
C GLY A 118 -22.99 -39.67 19.87
N ARG A 119 -23.87 -40.29 19.07
CA ARG A 119 -25.33 -40.15 19.24
C ARG A 119 -26.05 -41.39 19.76
N ASP A 120 -25.38 -42.25 20.53
CA ASP A 120 -26.03 -43.46 21.07
C ASP A 120 -26.26 -43.44 22.59
N PHE A 121 -25.99 -42.33 23.30
CA PHE A 121 -26.04 -42.31 24.78
C PHE A 121 -27.23 -41.55 25.41
N TYR A 122 -28.03 -40.80 24.66
CA TYR A 122 -29.05 -39.90 25.25
C TYR A 122 -30.52 -40.26 24.92
N SER A 123 -30.84 -41.55 24.88
CA SER A 123 -32.22 -42.04 24.74
C SER A 123 -32.73 -42.84 25.95
N SER A 124 -31.99 -42.89 27.07
CA SER A 124 -32.33 -43.71 28.25
C SER A 124 -32.83 -42.95 29.49
N LEU A 125 -33.14 -41.65 29.40
CA LEU A 125 -33.55 -40.85 30.58
C LEU A 125 -34.94 -40.22 30.50
N ASP A 126 -35.77 -40.61 29.54
CA ASP A 126 -37.15 -40.11 29.48
C ASP A 126 -38.14 -41.12 30.07
N SER A 127 -38.20 -41.20 31.41
CA SER A 127 -39.22 -41.98 32.13
C SER A 127 -39.35 -41.54 33.61
N ARG A 128 -39.54 -40.24 33.90
CA ARG A 128 -40.12 -39.83 35.20
C ARG A 128 -41.08 -38.64 35.02
N PRO A 129 -42.38 -38.80 35.34
CA PRO A 129 -43.32 -37.68 35.32
C PRO A 129 -43.07 -36.73 36.51
N PHE A 130 -43.03 -35.43 36.21
CA PHE A 130 -42.91 -34.36 37.21
C PHE A 130 -44.27 -34.15 37.91
N ARG A 131 -44.38 -34.54 39.18
CA ARG A 131 -45.55 -34.25 40.03
C ARG A 131 -45.29 -32.97 40.82
N ALA A 132 -45.92 -31.87 40.41
CA ALA A 132 -45.94 -30.64 41.20
C ALA A 132 -47.07 -30.70 42.23
N THR A 133 -46.73 -30.58 43.51
CA THR A 133 -47.69 -30.28 44.58
C THR A 133 -47.28 -28.92 45.13
N PHE A 134 -48.19 -27.95 45.12
CA PHE A 134 -47.98 -26.63 45.73
C PHE A 134 -48.93 -26.49 46.94
N PRO A 135 -48.49 -25.85 48.04
CA PRO A 135 -49.36 -25.45 49.15
C PRO A 135 -50.20 -24.21 48.82
#